data_AF-A0A7W0UL91-F1
#
_entry.id   AF-A0A7W0UL91-F1
#
_cell.length_a   1.000
_cell.length_b   1.000
_cell.length_c   1.000
_cell.angle_alpha   90.00
_cell.angle_beta   90.00
_cell.angle_gamma   90.00
#
_symmetry.space_group_name_H-M   'P 1'
#
loop_
_entity.id
_entity.type
_entity.pdbx_description
1 polymer ?
#
loop_
_entity_poly.entity_id
_entity_poly.type
_entity_poly.pdbx_seq_one_letter_code
_entity_poly.pdbx_strand_id
1 'polypeptide(L)'
;MMSPATFKDFMSYCGPRWVSLFVYGRLTNNAMLDPTRVCVDRPWWRDEILYDRFLFPRKWLPDPPPDPTWLGRVVTPERVISIIGVQRGPDELEIQTVFRLEAETQVSNGRALDMRAELVNAKSQIVASGPVYGLRSSAHGGCDDCGDEKTEPYPRLVQAFLPDVERGAILRIRRAGKDVWERRASRSKPKLGDVTATLKGDTLRLSWTVSAGTEREPQYWVQWSEDGGRRTWHALTANLRGKSATLDARGLPSGRIAVRLLASDGFDTAMSRPIIVTVPRRAPEATILSPRDGQTFVSRSPMRLWGMLTDPGEPPRDEQARWRLDDRDVATGLDAFIEAPKHGKHRLRLIVKAHEGTAETSVAFTTVEVPEERDDDARETR
;
A
#
# COMPACT_ATOMS: atom_id res chain seq x y z
N MET A 1 -37.42 -8.23 -17.90
CA MET A 1 -36.63 -9.30 -18.58
C MET A 1 -35.69 -8.59 -19.54
N MET A 2 -34.37 -8.58 -19.27
CA MET A 2 -33.41 -7.74 -20.01
C MET A 2 -32.88 -8.43 -21.28
N SER A 3 -32.69 -7.67 -22.36
CA SER A 3 -32.22 -8.15 -23.67
C SER A 3 -30.69 -8.20 -23.74
N PRO A 4 -30.08 -9.32 -24.20
CA PRO A 4 -28.64 -9.46 -24.41
C PRO A 4 -28.03 -8.43 -25.37
N ALA A 5 -28.84 -7.83 -26.25
CA ALA A 5 -28.38 -6.90 -27.28
C ALA A 5 -27.89 -5.53 -26.74
N THR A 6 -28.08 -5.25 -25.45
CA THR A 6 -27.80 -3.93 -24.85
C THR A 6 -26.70 -3.94 -23.78
N PHE A 7 -26.08 -5.09 -23.52
CA PHE A 7 -25.02 -5.24 -22.50
C PHE A 7 -23.63 -5.38 -23.13
N LYS A 8 -22.61 -4.83 -22.44
CA LYS A 8 -21.20 -4.95 -22.82
C LYS A 8 -20.58 -6.23 -22.26
N ASP A 9 -19.53 -6.71 -22.92
CA ASP A 9 -18.72 -7.83 -22.46
C ASP A 9 -17.53 -7.35 -21.63
N PHE A 10 -17.06 -8.20 -20.71
CA PHE A 10 -15.77 -8.00 -20.06
C PHE A 10 -14.85 -9.19 -20.32
N MET A 11 -13.56 -8.89 -20.37
CA MET A 11 -12.50 -9.88 -20.58
C MET A 11 -12.09 -10.46 -19.23
N SER A 12 -12.07 -11.79 -19.13
CA SER A 12 -11.41 -12.50 -18.04
C SER A 12 -9.97 -12.85 -18.45
N TYR A 13 -9.01 -12.69 -17.54
CA TYR A 13 -7.62 -13.08 -17.76
C TYR A 13 -7.41 -14.61 -17.74
N CYS A 14 -8.38 -15.38 -17.24
CA CYS A 14 -8.38 -16.85 -17.26
C CYS A 14 -9.74 -17.37 -17.74
N GLY A 15 -9.75 -18.40 -18.60
CA GLY A 15 -10.90 -18.78 -19.43
C GLY A 15 -12.21 -19.09 -18.67
N PRO A 16 -13.39 -18.93 -19.31
CA PRO A 16 -13.64 -18.48 -20.68
C PRO A 16 -13.29 -17.00 -20.89
N ARG A 17 -12.76 -16.68 -22.08
CA ARG A 17 -12.09 -15.40 -22.39
C ARG A 17 -13.04 -14.20 -22.48
N TRP A 18 -14.32 -14.44 -22.80
CA TRP A 18 -15.34 -13.43 -22.94
C TRP A 18 -16.60 -13.87 -22.19
N VAL A 19 -17.08 -13.03 -21.28
CA VAL A 19 -18.38 -13.20 -20.63
C VAL A 19 -19.13 -11.88 -20.72
N SER A 20 -20.39 -11.94 -21.16
CA SER A 20 -21.24 -10.76 -21.12
C SER A 20 -21.59 -10.41 -19.69
N LEU A 21 -21.66 -9.12 -19.37
CA LEU A 21 -22.06 -8.67 -18.03
C LEU A 21 -23.48 -9.15 -17.67
N PHE A 22 -24.32 -9.41 -18.67
CA PHE A 22 -25.62 -10.07 -18.51
C PHE A 22 -25.48 -11.52 -18.03
N VAL A 23 -24.62 -12.31 -18.68
CA VAL A 23 -24.36 -13.72 -18.31
C VAL A 23 -23.67 -13.77 -16.94
N TYR A 24 -22.73 -12.87 -16.66
CA TYR A 24 -22.07 -12.78 -15.36
C TYR A 24 -23.05 -12.51 -14.23
N GLY A 25 -23.94 -11.52 -14.36
CA GLY A 25 -24.97 -11.26 -13.36
C GLY A 25 -25.93 -12.45 -13.17
N ARG A 26 -26.20 -13.22 -14.24
CA ARG A 26 -26.96 -14.48 -14.20
C ARG A 26 -26.18 -15.65 -13.60
N LEU A 27 -24.87 -15.55 -13.42
CA LEU A 27 -24.06 -16.57 -12.74
C LEU A 27 -23.86 -16.22 -11.26
N THR A 28 -23.58 -14.95 -10.95
CA THR A 28 -23.29 -14.50 -9.58
C THR A 28 -24.53 -14.31 -8.70
N ASN A 29 -25.71 -14.07 -9.28
CA ASN A 29 -27.00 -13.94 -8.56
C ASN A 29 -27.99 -15.08 -8.88
N ASN A 30 -27.49 -16.29 -9.16
CA ASN A 30 -28.34 -17.44 -9.45
C ASN A 30 -28.38 -18.40 -8.26
N ALA A 31 -29.55 -18.53 -7.64
CA ALA A 31 -29.76 -19.36 -6.46
C ALA A 31 -29.43 -20.86 -6.62
N MET A 32 -29.26 -21.38 -7.85
CA MET A 32 -28.78 -22.74 -8.09
C MET A 32 -27.24 -22.86 -8.25
N LEU A 33 -26.55 -21.74 -8.50
CA LEU A 33 -25.09 -21.65 -8.60
C LEU A 33 -24.46 -20.93 -7.41
N ASP A 34 -25.28 -20.19 -6.67
CA ASP A 34 -25.00 -19.77 -5.30
C ASP A 34 -25.02 -21.04 -4.44
N PRO A 35 -23.88 -21.47 -3.87
CA PRO A 35 -23.86 -22.65 -3.03
C PRO A 35 -24.74 -22.38 -1.81
N THR A 36 -25.98 -22.87 -1.86
CA THR A 36 -26.76 -23.08 -0.64
C THR A 36 -25.96 -24.08 0.17
N ARG A 37 -25.25 -23.58 1.19
CA ARG A 37 -24.52 -24.44 2.13
C ARG A 37 -25.54 -25.23 2.92
N VAL A 38 -25.91 -26.38 2.38
CA VAL A 38 -26.79 -27.34 3.06
C VAL A 38 -26.00 -27.86 4.27
N CYS A 39 -26.62 -27.79 5.46
CA CYS A 39 -26.09 -28.27 6.74
C CYS A 39 -25.04 -27.40 7.45
N VAL A 40 -25.01 -26.07 7.21
CA VAL A 40 -24.26 -25.15 8.09
C VAL A 40 -25.17 -24.00 8.52
N ASP A 41 -26.21 -24.32 9.28
CA ASP A 41 -27.22 -23.35 9.77
C ASP A 41 -26.61 -22.28 10.70
N ARG A 42 -25.42 -22.56 11.24
CA ARG A 42 -24.51 -21.59 11.84
C ARG A 42 -23.09 -21.99 11.49
N PRO A 43 -22.39 -21.21 10.66
CA PRO A 43 -20.96 -21.41 10.49
C PRO A 43 -20.30 -21.23 11.86
N TRP A 44 -19.45 -22.18 12.27
CA TRP A 44 -18.72 -22.13 13.54
C TRP A 44 -17.95 -20.81 13.71
N TRP A 45 -17.52 -20.19 12.60
CA TRP A 45 -16.87 -18.88 12.56
C TRP A 45 -17.81 -17.67 12.78
N ARG A 46 -19.15 -17.84 12.74
CA ARG A 46 -20.10 -16.80 13.18
C ARG A 46 -20.21 -16.72 14.70
N ASP A 47 -19.98 -17.84 15.38
CA ASP A 47 -19.98 -17.91 16.85
C ASP A 47 -18.56 -17.76 17.43
N GLU A 48 -17.51 -18.04 16.64
CA GLU A 48 -16.17 -17.51 16.90
C GLU A 48 -16.12 -16.03 16.54
N ILE A 49 -16.52 -15.19 17.51
CA ILE A 49 -15.85 -13.90 17.64
C ILE A 49 -14.39 -14.26 17.95
N LEU A 50 -13.56 -14.36 16.90
CA LEU A 50 -12.11 -14.37 17.02
C LEU A 50 -11.74 -13.03 17.66
N TYR A 51 -11.75 -12.99 18.99
CA TYR A 51 -11.08 -11.96 19.76
C TYR A 51 -9.58 -12.24 19.64
N ASP A 52 -9.06 -12.02 18.44
CA ASP A 52 -7.64 -11.99 18.21
C ASP A 52 -7.15 -10.61 18.66
N ARG A 53 -6.32 -10.62 19.70
CA ARG A 53 -5.68 -9.43 20.28
C ARG A 53 -4.76 -8.71 19.29
N PHE A 54 -4.46 -9.32 18.13
CA PHE A 54 -3.61 -8.82 17.06
C PHE A 54 -4.37 -8.46 15.78
N LEU A 55 -5.61 -8.92 15.59
CA LEU A 55 -6.50 -8.43 14.53
C LEU A 55 -7.23 -7.20 15.06
N PHE A 56 -7.01 -6.07 14.40
CA PHE A 56 -7.73 -4.83 14.68
C PHE A 56 -9.24 -5.07 14.56
N PRO A 57 -10.06 -4.83 15.60
CA PRO A 57 -11.52 -4.96 15.53
C PRO A 57 -12.22 -3.99 14.57
N ARG A 58 -11.45 -3.20 13.80
CA ARG A 58 -11.92 -2.11 12.92
C ARG A 58 -11.56 -2.29 11.45
N LYS A 59 -10.80 -3.32 11.07
CA LYS A 59 -10.53 -3.59 9.65
C LYS A 59 -11.64 -4.46 9.09
N TRP A 60 -12.36 -3.93 8.10
CA TRP A 60 -13.11 -4.71 7.14
C TRP A 60 -12.23 -5.91 6.71
N LEU A 61 -12.64 -7.13 7.07
CA LEU A 61 -12.02 -8.32 6.52
C LEU A 61 -12.41 -8.32 5.04
N PRO A 62 -11.46 -8.33 4.08
CA PRO A 62 -11.82 -8.57 2.69
C PRO A 62 -12.67 -9.83 2.60
N ASP A 63 -13.60 -9.87 1.65
CA ASP A 63 -14.33 -11.10 1.31
C ASP A 63 -13.67 -11.68 0.04
N PRO A 64 -13.03 -12.85 0.10
CA PRO A 64 -12.96 -13.77 1.25
C PRO A 64 -12.03 -13.29 2.38
N PRO A 65 -12.31 -13.68 3.64
CA PRO A 65 -11.51 -13.28 4.80
C PRO A 65 -10.03 -13.61 4.57
N PRO A 66 -9.12 -12.80 5.13
CA PRO A 66 -7.69 -13.09 5.07
C PRO A 66 -7.44 -14.51 5.59
N ASP A 67 -6.43 -15.15 5.02
CA ASP A 67 -6.04 -16.49 5.42
C ASP A 67 -5.96 -16.58 6.96
N PRO A 68 -6.46 -17.67 7.56
CA PRO A 68 -6.41 -17.88 9.00
C PRO A 68 -5.04 -17.55 9.59
N THR A 69 -4.99 -17.08 10.83
CA THR A 69 -3.73 -16.68 11.48
C THR A 69 -2.70 -17.79 11.60
N TRP A 70 -3.11 -19.07 11.51
CA TRP A 70 -2.20 -20.22 11.41
C TRP A 70 -1.59 -20.44 10.01
N LEU A 71 -2.16 -19.84 8.96
CA LEU A 71 -1.61 -19.76 7.61
C LEU A 71 -0.75 -18.49 7.43
N GLY A 72 -1.03 -17.44 8.20
CA GLY A 72 -0.16 -16.27 8.31
C GLY A 72 1.16 -16.65 8.98
N ARG A 73 2.28 -16.65 8.23
CA ARG A 73 3.61 -16.65 8.83
C ARG A 73 3.80 -15.34 9.60
N VAL A 74 3.54 -15.35 10.89
CA VAL A 74 3.99 -14.29 11.80
C VAL A 74 5.50 -14.45 11.94
N VAL A 75 6.26 -13.83 11.03
CA VAL A 75 7.71 -13.79 11.13
C VAL A 75 8.05 -12.81 12.25
N THR A 76 8.67 -13.31 13.32
CA THR A 76 9.10 -12.46 14.42
C THR A 76 10.30 -11.64 13.94
N PRO A 77 10.26 -10.30 14.04
CA PRO A 77 11.40 -9.47 13.68
C PRO A 77 12.63 -9.86 14.51
N GLU A 78 13.78 -9.98 13.85
CA GLU A 78 15.05 -10.26 14.51
C GLU A 78 15.97 -9.04 14.47
N ARG A 79 16.89 -8.94 15.42
CA ARG A 79 17.91 -7.89 15.40
C ARG A 79 18.93 -8.18 14.30
N VAL A 80 18.98 -7.28 13.33
CA VAL A 80 19.80 -7.42 12.14
C VAL A 80 20.61 -6.16 11.87
N ILE A 81 21.74 -6.37 11.22
CA ILE A 81 22.49 -5.35 10.49
C ILE A 81 22.00 -5.40 9.04
N SER A 82 21.23 -4.41 8.63
CA SER A 82 20.76 -4.22 7.26
C SER A 82 21.80 -3.42 6.48
N ILE A 83 22.32 -4.00 5.40
CA ILE A 83 23.22 -3.33 4.46
C ILE A 83 22.51 -3.22 3.12
N ILE A 84 22.34 -2.00 2.61
CA ILE A 84 21.73 -1.76 1.30
C ILE A 84 22.67 -0.89 0.47
N GLY A 85 22.84 -1.26 -0.79
CA GLY A 85 23.72 -0.57 -1.71
C GLY A 85 23.27 -0.69 -3.17
N VAL A 86 24.05 -0.07 -4.03
CA VAL A 86 23.94 -0.15 -5.48
C VAL A 86 25.24 -0.69 -6.02
N GLN A 87 25.15 -1.73 -6.85
CA GLN A 87 26.28 -2.19 -7.64
C GLN A 87 26.14 -1.63 -9.05
N ARG A 88 27.10 -0.79 -9.47
CA ARG A 88 27.09 -0.06 -10.76
C ARG A 88 27.88 -0.77 -11.87
N GLY A 89 28.75 -1.69 -11.47
CA GLY A 89 29.53 -2.55 -12.35
C GLY A 89 30.03 -3.79 -11.61
N PRO A 90 30.77 -4.69 -12.28
CA PRO A 90 31.27 -5.91 -11.66
C PRO A 90 32.00 -5.67 -10.34
N ASP A 91 32.87 -4.65 -10.29
CA ASP A 91 33.71 -4.34 -9.13
C ASP A 91 33.36 -2.98 -8.47
N GLU A 92 32.26 -2.35 -8.89
CA GLU A 92 31.83 -1.06 -8.37
C GLU A 92 30.61 -1.23 -7.45
N LEU A 93 30.88 -1.48 -6.17
CA LEU A 93 29.88 -1.65 -5.11
C LEU A 93 29.83 -0.41 -4.21
N GLU A 94 28.70 0.29 -4.23
CA GLU A 94 28.45 1.47 -3.41
C GLU A 94 27.43 1.15 -2.31
N ILE A 95 27.87 1.08 -1.04
CA ILE A 95 26.94 0.91 0.08
C ILE A 95 26.39 2.26 0.53
N GLN A 96 25.09 2.42 0.30
CA GLN A 96 24.34 3.64 0.57
C GLN A 96 23.93 3.74 2.03
N THR A 97 23.52 2.63 2.64
CA THR A 97 22.99 2.64 4.00
C THR A 97 23.34 1.38 4.76
N VAL A 98 23.58 1.56 6.06
CA VAL A 98 23.81 0.49 7.04
C VAL A 98 23.02 0.88 8.27
N PHE A 99 22.12 0.02 8.73
CA PHE A 99 21.35 0.24 9.96
C PHE A 99 21.33 -1.03 10.81
N ARG A 100 21.36 -0.84 12.13
CA ARG A 100 21.07 -1.90 13.10
C ARG A 100 19.65 -1.70 13.62
N LEU A 101 18.77 -2.66 13.36
CA LEU A 101 17.35 -2.56 13.66
C LEU A 101 16.70 -3.95 13.75
N GLU A 102 15.42 -3.98 14.13
CA GLU A 102 14.61 -5.18 14.09
C GLU A 102 13.88 -5.26 12.74
N ALA A 103 14.06 -6.35 12.00
CA ALA A 103 13.41 -6.60 10.73
C ALA A 103 13.25 -8.10 10.47
N GLU A 104 12.43 -8.42 9.46
CA GLU A 104 12.42 -9.74 8.86
C GLU A 104 13.77 -9.99 8.16
N THR A 105 14.37 -11.16 8.42
CA THR A 105 15.69 -11.55 7.90
C THR A 105 15.63 -12.03 6.45
N GLN A 106 14.44 -12.33 5.94
CA GLN A 106 14.25 -12.84 4.59
C GLN A 106 14.26 -11.70 3.58
N VAL A 107 15.18 -11.76 2.63
CA VAL A 107 15.16 -10.87 1.46
C VAL A 107 14.20 -11.46 0.42
N SER A 108 13.00 -10.88 0.32
CA SER A 108 12.01 -11.26 -0.71
C SER A 108 12.50 -10.84 -2.10
N ASN A 109 12.28 -11.68 -3.12
CA ASN A 109 12.60 -11.39 -4.52
C ASN A 109 14.09 -11.08 -4.80
N GLY A 110 15.01 -11.59 -3.98
CA GLY A 110 16.45 -11.44 -4.16
C GLY A 110 17.13 -12.71 -4.68
N ARG A 111 18.12 -12.58 -5.57
CA ARG A 111 19.04 -13.67 -5.95
C ARG A 111 20.34 -13.52 -5.17
N ALA A 112 20.77 -14.56 -4.46
CA ALA A 112 22.07 -14.56 -3.80
C ALA A 112 23.18 -14.38 -4.86
N LEU A 113 24.09 -13.45 -4.58
CA LEU A 113 25.27 -13.17 -5.40
C LEU A 113 26.47 -13.95 -4.83
N ASP A 114 27.54 -14.08 -5.61
CA ASP A 114 28.84 -14.56 -5.11
C ASP A 114 29.54 -13.47 -4.26
N MET A 115 28.87 -13.09 -3.18
CA MET A 115 29.30 -12.09 -2.22
C MET A 115 28.77 -12.44 -0.83
N ARG A 116 29.62 -12.29 0.18
CA ARG A 116 29.24 -12.45 1.59
C ARG A 116 29.52 -11.19 2.37
N ALA A 117 28.54 -10.75 3.13
CA ALA A 117 28.75 -9.74 4.15
C ALA A 117 29.23 -10.42 5.45
N GLU A 118 30.16 -9.78 6.15
CA GLU A 118 30.76 -10.27 7.38
C GLU A 118 30.86 -9.16 8.41
N LEU A 119 30.53 -9.49 9.67
CA LEU A 119 30.86 -8.70 10.84
C LEU A 119 32.09 -9.33 11.51
N VAL A 120 33.13 -8.52 11.69
CA VAL A 120 34.42 -8.94 12.25
C VAL A 120 34.67 -8.19 13.54
N ASN A 121 35.08 -8.91 14.59
CA ASN A 121 35.36 -8.34 15.90
C ASN A 121 36.78 -7.76 16.03
N ALA A 122 37.11 -7.18 17.17
CA ALA A 122 38.43 -6.57 17.42
C ALA A 122 39.59 -7.58 17.43
N LYS A 123 39.30 -8.89 17.57
CA LYS A 123 40.27 -9.99 17.48
C LYS A 123 40.39 -10.55 16.06
N SER A 124 39.81 -9.86 15.06
CA SER A 124 39.78 -10.29 13.65
C SER A 124 39.01 -11.60 13.41
N GLN A 125 38.07 -11.96 14.29
CA GLN A 125 37.20 -13.14 14.13
C GLN A 125 35.88 -12.74 13.46
N ILE A 126 35.38 -13.55 12.55
CA ILE A 126 34.05 -13.38 11.94
C ILE A 126 33.01 -13.85 12.97
N VAL A 127 32.17 -12.93 13.43
CA VAL A 127 31.14 -13.20 14.46
C VAL A 127 29.74 -13.32 13.86
N ALA A 128 29.52 -12.74 12.68
CA ALA A 128 28.30 -12.93 11.91
C ALA A 128 28.60 -12.85 10.41
N SER A 129 27.82 -13.55 9.60
CA SER A 129 27.91 -13.50 8.14
C SER A 129 26.56 -13.77 7.50
N GLY A 130 26.31 -13.16 6.35
CA GLY A 130 25.12 -13.39 5.53
C GLY A 130 25.42 -13.26 4.04
N PRO A 131 24.65 -13.93 3.17
CA PRO A 131 24.74 -13.73 1.73
C PRO A 131 24.31 -12.31 1.34
N VAL A 132 24.92 -11.78 0.28
CA VAL A 132 24.45 -10.54 -0.36
C VAL A 132 23.51 -10.92 -1.49
N TYR A 133 22.30 -10.35 -1.48
CA TYR A 133 21.29 -10.55 -2.51
C TYR A 133 21.29 -9.38 -3.49
N GLY A 134 21.16 -9.67 -4.78
CA GLY A 134 20.74 -8.70 -5.79
C GLY A 134 19.22 -8.69 -5.86
N LEU A 135 18.60 -7.52 -5.68
CA LEU A 135 17.16 -7.35 -5.75
C LEU A 135 16.73 -7.25 -7.21
N ARG A 136 15.77 -8.08 -7.60
CA ARG A 136 15.28 -8.09 -8.98
C ARG A 136 14.30 -6.95 -9.21
N SER A 137 14.53 -6.18 -10.27
CA SER A 137 13.52 -5.28 -10.80
C SER A 137 12.69 -6.04 -11.83
N SER A 138 11.52 -6.53 -11.44
CA SER A 138 10.57 -7.08 -12.40
C SER A 138 9.87 -5.93 -13.12
N ALA A 139 10.50 -5.43 -14.19
CA ALA A 139 9.79 -4.62 -15.17
C ALA A 139 8.85 -5.57 -15.92
N HIS A 140 7.58 -5.64 -15.50
CA HIS A 140 6.56 -6.37 -16.24
C HIS A 140 6.19 -5.55 -17.48
N GLY A 141 6.89 -5.79 -18.59
CA GLY A 141 6.63 -5.18 -19.89
C GLY A 141 6.89 -6.18 -20.98
N GLY A 142 5.81 -6.72 -21.56
CA GLY A 142 5.85 -7.63 -22.70
C GLY A 142 5.51 -9.07 -22.34
N CYS A 143 4.30 -9.51 -22.70
CA CYS A 143 4.05 -10.91 -22.95
C CYS A 143 4.85 -11.31 -24.18
N ASP A 144 6.12 -11.67 -23.98
CA ASP A 144 6.89 -12.59 -24.81
C ASP A 144 8.21 -12.86 -24.09
N ASP A 145 8.57 -14.14 -24.04
CA ASP A 145 9.84 -14.68 -23.53
C ASP A 145 9.91 -15.05 -22.04
N CYS A 146 9.24 -16.16 -21.71
CA CYS A 146 9.61 -17.00 -20.57
C CYS A 146 10.92 -17.75 -20.92
N GLY A 147 12.05 -17.07 -20.84
CA GLY A 147 13.33 -17.72 -21.08
C GLY A 147 14.45 -16.74 -21.34
N ASP A 148 15.12 -16.27 -20.28
CA ASP A 148 16.58 -16.22 -20.28
C ASP A 148 17.12 -15.82 -18.91
N GLU A 149 18.09 -16.59 -18.41
CA GLU A 149 19.02 -16.22 -17.34
C GLU A 149 19.95 -15.06 -17.76
N LYS A 150 19.40 -13.98 -18.31
CA LYS A 150 20.19 -12.79 -18.60
C LYS A 150 20.66 -12.21 -17.28
N THR A 151 21.99 -12.16 -17.11
CA THR A 151 22.66 -11.48 -16.00
C THR A 151 22.05 -10.10 -15.86
N GLU A 152 21.42 -9.81 -14.71
CA GLU A 152 20.74 -8.52 -14.54
C GLU A 152 21.70 -7.36 -14.87
N PRO A 153 21.30 -6.43 -15.74
CA PRO A 153 22.14 -5.30 -16.09
C PRO A 153 22.41 -4.45 -14.85
N TYR A 154 23.58 -3.81 -14.83
CA TYR A 154 23.87 -2.77 -13.85
C TYR A 154 23.16 -1.47 -14.25
N PRO A 155 22.80 -0.59 -13.31
CA PRO A 155 22.97 -0.73 -11.86
C PRO A 155 21.94 -1.69 -11.25
N ARG A 156 22.35 -2.46 -10.23
CA ARG A 156 21.46 -3.32 -9.44
C ARG A 156 21.46 -2.93 -7.96
N LEU A 157 20.30 -3.04 -7.32
CA LEU A 157 20.20 -2.89 -5.88
C LEU A 157 20.71 -4.16 -5.20
N VAL A 158 21.45 -4.00 -4.11
CA VAL A 158 21.91 -5.11 -3.29
C VAL A 158 21.48 -4.94 -1.85
N GLN A 159 21.18 -6.06 -1.21
CA GLN A 159 20.77 -6.10 0.19
C GLN A 159 21.40 -7.29 0.90
N ALA A 160 21.86 -7.08 2.13
CA ALA A 160 22.31 -8.14 3.01
C ALA A 160 21.77 -7.91 4.42
N PHE A 161 21.38 -9.00 5.08
CA PHE A 161 21.09 -9.02 6.51
C PHE A 161 22.14 -9.87 7.21
N LEU A 162 22.69 -9.36 8.30
CA LEU A 162 23.53 -10.12 9.23
C LEU A 162 22.86 -10.12 10.60
N PRO A 163 22.94 -11.21 11.37
CA PRO A 163 22.58 -11.18 12.79
C PRO A 163 23.36 -10.10 13.56
N ASP A 164 22.66 -9.26 14.33
CA ASP A 164 23.28 -8.25 15.20
C ASP A 164 23.64 -8.87 16.56
N VAL A 165 24.70 -9.69 16.56
CA VAL A 165 25.14 -10.47 17.74
C VAL A 165 26.07 -9.70 18.68
N GLU A 166 26.83 -8.76 18.14
CA GLU A 166 27.69 -7.85 18.89
C GLU A 166 27.99 -6.59 18.06
N ARG A 167 28.63 -5.59 18.68
CA ARG A 167 29.04 -4.38 17.96
C ARG A 167 30.01 -4.71 16.81
N GLY A 168 30.98 -5.58 17.04
CA GLY A 168 32.10 -5.79 16.12
C GLY A 168 32.98 -4.55 15.94
N ALA A 169 33.98 -4.67 15.07
CA ALA A 169 34.94 -3.63 14.73
C ALA A 169 34.90 -3.26 13.24
N ILE A 170 34.59 -4.23 12.37
CA ILE A 170 34.58 -4.06 10.92
C ILE A 170 33.37 -4.76 10.32
N LEU A 171 32.67 -4.08 9.42
CA LEU A 171 31.72 -4.65 8.48
C LEU A 171 32.41 -4.70 7.12
N ARG A 172 32.34 -5.84 6.44
CA ARG A 172 32.91 -5.96 5.10
C ARG A 172 32.07 -6.83 4.20
N ILE A 173 32.22 -6.64 2.89
CA ILE A 173 31.66 -7.53 1.88
C ILE A 173 32.83 -8.11 1.10
N ARG A 174 32.82 -9.43 0.93
CA ARG A 174 33.86 -10.17 0.21
C ARG A 174 33.30 -10.85 -1.04
N ARG A 175 34.09 -10.86 -2.10
CA ARG A 175 33.87 -11.66 -3.33
C ARG A 175 35.15 -12.43 -3.63
N ALA A 176 35.06 -13.73 -3.88
CA ALA A 176 36.22 -14.57 -4.22
C ALA A 176 37.45 -14.35 -3.29
N GLY A 177 37.19 -14.17 -1.98
CA GLY A 177 38.25 -13.95 -0.98
C GLY A 177 38.87 -12.54 -0.97
N LYS A 178 38.39 -11.59 -1.77
CA LYS A 178 38.82 -10.17 -1.73
C LYS A 178 37.75 -9.29 -1.10
N ASP A 179 38.18 -8.30 -0.34
CA ASP A 179 37.29 -7.33 0.30
C ASP A 179 36.91 -6.29 -0.76
N VAL A 180 35.64 -6.28 -1.18
CA VAL A 180 35.11 -5.33 -2.18
C VAL A 180 34.50 -4.09 -1.52
N TRP A 181 34.23 -4.17 -0.22
CA TRP A 181 33.78 -3.05 0.59
C TRP A 181 34.14 -3.29 2.05
N GLU A 182 34.53 -2.24 2.76
CA GLU A 182 34.82 -2.25 4.19
C GLU A 182 34.25 -1.01 4.88
N ARG A 183 33.83 -1.18 6.13
CA ARG A 183 33.48 -0.09 7.04
C ARG A 183 33.88 -0.40 8.47
N ARG A 184 34.60 0.54 9.10
CA ARG A 184 35.06 0.43 10.48
C ARG A 184 34.10 1.10 11.44
N ALA A 185 33.98 0.53 12.63
CA ALA A 185 33.24 1.15 13.73
C ALA A 185 33.90 2.47 14.13
N SER A 186 33.07 3.48 14.42
CA SER A 186 33.50 4.73 15.03
C SER A 186 33.99 4.52 16.46
N ARG A 187 34.78 5.46 17.02
CA ARG A 187 35.22 5.36 18.42
C ARG A 187 34.04 5.39 19.40
N SER A 188 33.02 6.18 19.09
CA SER A 188 31.81 6.35 19.90
C SER A 188 30.55 6.19 19.05
N LYS A 189 29.56 5.49 19.61
CA LYS A 189 28.24 5.33 18.99
C LYS A 189 27.56 6.69 18.78
N PRO A 190 26.73 6.85 17.73
CA PRO A 190 25.90 8.04 17.60
C PRO A 190 24.99 8.19 18.82
N LYS A 191 24.72 9.43 19.21
CA LYS A 191 23.76 9.76 20.27
C LYS A 191 22.81 10.82 19.75
N LEU A 192 21.52 10.52 19.83
CA LEU A 192 20.45 11.48 19.60
C LEU A 192 20.26 12.31 20.88
N GLY A 193 20.29 13.64 20.73
CA GLY A 193 19.95 14.57 21.80
C GLY A 193 18.46 14.89 21.77
N ASP A 194 18.12 16.17 21.76
CA ASP A 194 16.73 16.61 21.64
C ASP A 194 16.16 16.19 20.28
N VAL A 195 15.02 15.51 20.31
CA VAL A 195 14.23 15.14 19.13
C VAL A 195 12.81 15.63 19.38
N THR A 196 12.28 16.43 18.46
CA THR A 196 10.92 16.96 18.55
C THR A 196 10.11 16.58 17.31
N ALA A 197 8.80 16.36 17.51
CA ALA A 197 7.85 16.11 16.45
C ALA A 197 6.60 16.96 16.72
N THR A 198 6.22 17.82 15.77
CA THR A 198 5.03 18.66 15.86
C THR A 198 4.20 18.49 14.61
N LEU A 199 2.91 18.19 14.78
CA LEU A 199 1.97 18.11 13.68
C LEU A 199 1.11 19.38 13.62
N LYS A 200 1.04 19.99 12.44
CA LYS A 200 0.13 21.11 12.14
C LYS A 200 -0.61 20.81 10.84
N GLY A 201 -1.93 20.64 10.91
CA GLY A 201 -2.71 20.11 9.79
C GLY A 201 -2.15 18.74 9.38
N ASP A 202 -1.78 18.61 8.11
CA ASP A 202 -1.17 17.39 7.55
C ASP A 202 0.36 17.44 7.49
N THR A 203 0.98 18.42 8.13
CA THR A 203 2.44 18.61 8.08
C THR A 203 3.10 18.20 9.39
N LEU A 204 3.81 17.07 9.38
CA LEU A 204 4.63 16.61 10.50
C LEU A 204 6.04 17.20 10.40
N ARG A 205 6.36 18.14 11.30
CA ARG A 205 7.70 18.72 11.40
C ARG A 205 8.52 18.01 12.47
N LEU A 206 9.70 17.56 12.08
CA LEU A 206 10.68 16.92 12.94
C LEU A 206 11.93 17.80 13.04
N SER A 207 12.51 17.89 14.23
CA SER A 207 13.85 18.47 14.42
C SER A 207 14.64 17.63 15.41
N TRP A 208 15.95 17.56 15.22
CA TRP A 208 16.81 16.76 16.08
C TRP A 208 18.24 17.29 16.18
N THR A 209 18.92 16.86 17.24
CA THR A 209 20.37 16.97 17.39
C THR A 209 21.00 15.59 17.44
N VAL A 210 22.20 15.45 16.86
CA VAL A 210 22.98 14.23 16.93
C VAL A 210 24.44 14.56 17.20
N SER A 211 25.10 13.73 18.00
CA SER A 211 26.56 13.65 18.08
C SER A 211 27.00 12.29 17.55
N ALA A 212 27.89 12.26 16.55
CA ALA A 212 28.42 11.03 15.99
C ALA A 212 29.95 11.03 16.06
N GLY A 213 30.55 9.87 16.35
CA GLY A 213 32.00 9.70 16.44
C GLY A 213 32.71 9.52 15.09
N THR A 214 32.12 10.02 14.00
CA THR A 214 32.59 9.85 12.62
C THR A 214 32.47 11.15 11.86
N GLU A 215 33.32 11.34 10.86
CA GLU A 215 33.27 12.48 9.92
C GLU A 215 32.14 12.33 8.88
N ARG A 216 31.60 11.12 8.71
CA ARG A 216 30.47 10.88 7.81
C ARG A 216 29.20 11.52 8.37
N GLU A 217 28.48 12.25 7.53
CA GLU A 217 27.16 12.77 7.89
C GLU A 217 26.20 11.61 8.24
N PRO A 218 25.58 11.63 9.44
CA PRO A 218 24.62 10.61 9.81
C PRO A 218 23.38 10.61 8.91
N GLN A 219 22.81 9.44 8.71
CA GLN A 219 21.58 9.23 7.96
C GLN A 219 20.44 8.95 8.93
N TYR A 220 19.23 9.44 8.64
CA TYR A 220 18.09 9.26 9.53
C TYR A 220 16.90 8.62 8.86
N TRP A 221 16.26 7.72 9.60
CA TRP A 221 14.99 7.11 9.23
C TRP A 221 13.95 7.47 10.29
N VAL A 222 12.70 7.62 9.88
CA VAL A 222 11.59 7.88 10.79
C VAL A 222 10.65 6.69 10.72
N GLN A 223 10.22 6.23 11.88
CA GLN A 223 9.23 5.19 12.03
C GLN A 223 8.07 5.69 12.86
N TRP A 224 6.91 5.10 12.64
CA TRP A 224 5.69 5.40 13.36
C TRP A 224 5.02 4.13 13.88
N SER A 225 4.16 4.27 14.89
CA SER A 225 3.52 3.16 15.58
C SER A 225 2.16 3.57 16.13
N GLU A 226 1.15 2.72 15.94
CA GLU A 226 -0.19 2.89 16.52
C GLU A 226 -0.26 2.44 17.99
N ASP A 227 0.56 1.46 18.38
CA ASP A 227 0.49 0.84 19.71
C ASP A 227 1.33 1.57 20.78
N GLY A 228 1.76 2.79 20.46
CA GLY A 228 2.64 3.60 21.30
C GLY A 228 4.10 3.12 21.29
N GLY A 229 4.49 2.31 20.31
CA GLY A 229 5.86 1.83 20.14
C GLY A 229 6.20 0.56 20.92
N ARG A 230 5.18 -0.22 21.30
CA ARG A 230 5.32 -1.41 22.15
C ARG A 230 5.76 -2.64 21.36
N ARG A 231 5.21 -2.85 20.16
CA ARG A 231 5.47 -4.04 19.35
C ARG A 231 5.64 -3.71 17.88
N THR A 232 4.84 -2.80 17.33
CA THR A 232 4.84 -2.54 15.89
C THR A 232 5.47 -1.20 15.55
N TRP A 233 6.33 -1.21 14.54
CA TRP A 233 6.94 -0.01 13.97
C TRP A 233 6.88 -0.10 12.45
N HIS A 234 6.35 0.94 11.84
CA HIS A 234 6.21 1.07 10.40
C HIS A 234 7.17 2.15 9.90
N ALA A 235 7.76 1.96 8.72
CA ALA A 235 8.54 3.01 8.09
C ALA A 235 7.63 4.20 7.74
N LEU A 236 8.05 5.41 8.11
CA LEU A 236 7.40 6.66 7.66
C LEU A 236 8.21 7.29 6.54
N THR A 237 9.53 7.38 6.72
CA THR A 237 10.45 7.83 5.69
C THR A 237 11.84 7.30 5.96
N ALA A 238 12.65 7.17 4.92
CA ALA A 238 14.05 6.78 5.01
C ALA A 238 14.95 7.86 4.40
N ASN A 239 16.26 7.69 4.57
CA ASN A 239 17.28 8.44 3.83
C ASN A 239 17.30 9.97 4.06
N LEU A 240 16.87 10.42 5.25
CA LEU A 240 16.93 11.84 5.64
C LEU A 240 18.37 12.25 5.98
N ARG A 241 18.66 13.55 5.80
CA ARG A 241 19.92 14.22 6.14
C ARG A 241 19.66 15.55 6.84
N GLY A 242 20.69 16.18 7.40
CA GLY A 242 20.56 17.41 8.15
C GLY A 242 19.96 17.24 9.55
N LYS A 243 19.28 18.28 10.05
CA LYS A 243 18.82 18.39 11.46
C LYS A 243 17.29 18.55 11.61
N SER A 244 16.56 18.50 10.49
CA SER A 244 15.11 18.64 10.48
C SER A 244 14.52 18.05 9.21
N ALA A 245 13.27 17.61 9.29
CA ALA A 245 12.48 17.17 8.15
C ALA A 245 11.04 17.62 8.28
N THR A 246 10.38 17.79 7.14
CA THR A 246 8.95 18.04 7.04
C THR A 246 8.33 16.91 6.23
N LEU A 247 7.38 16.20 6.83
CA LEU A 247 6.77 15.01 6.26
C LEU A 247 5.26 15.22 6.09
N ASP A 248 4.70 14.57 5.07
CA ASP A 248 3.26 14.50 4.86
C ASP A 248 2.65 13.45 5.80
N ALA A 249 1.68 13.88 6.60
CA ALA A 249 0.97 13.04 7.55
C ALA A 249 -0.35 12.47 7.00
N ARG A 250 -0.73 12.74 5.74
CA ARG A 250 -2.00 12.25 5.15
C ARG A 250 -2.12 10.73 5.14
N GLY A 251 -1.00 10.03 4.96
CA GLY A 251 -0.95 8.57 5.03
C GLY A 251 -0.96 7.99 6.45
N LEU A 252 -0.90 8.82 7.51
CA LEU A 252 -0.94 8.37 8.89
C LEU A 252 -2.38 8.20 9.36
N PRO A 253 -2.67 7.16 10.17
CA PRO A 253 -3.97 6.97 10.78
C PRO A 253 -4.28 8.10 11.74
N SER A 254 -5.56 8.39 11.89
CA SER A 254 -6.02 9.39 12.86
C SER A 254 -5.88 8.90 14.31
N GLY A 255 -5.72 9.84 15.24
CA GLY A 255 -5.57 9.54 16.67
C GLY A 255 -4.13 9.64 17.18
N ARG A 256 -3.89 9.03 18.35
CA ARG A 256 -2.56 9.09 19.00
C ARG A 256 -1.64 8.04 18.40
N ILE A 257 -0.53 8.50 17.83
CA ILE A 257 0.54 7.65 17.33
C ILE A 257 1.84 7.97 18.04
N ALA A 258 2.77 7.01 18.05
CA ALA A 258 4.15 7.22 18.41
C ALA A 258 5.00 7.40 17.15
N VAL A 259 5.93 8.36 17.18
CA VAL A 259 6.94 8.57 16.14
C VAL A 259 8.33 8.42 16.78
N ARG A 260 9.26 7.77 16.08
CA ARG A 260 10.67 7.70 16.51
C ARG A 260 11.61 7.99 15.35
N LEU A 261 12.78 8.52 15.70
CA LEU A 261 13.89 8.76 14.79
C LEU A 261 14.97 7.71 15.03
N LEU A 262 15.51 7.14 13.96
CA LEU A 262 16.71 6.31 13.98
C LEU A 262 17.83 7.08 13.28
N ALA A 263 19.00 7.14 13.90
CA ALA A 263 20.19 7.80 13.36
C ALA A 263 21.30 6.78 13.19
N SER A 264 21.77 6.60 11.95
CA SER A 264 22.91 5.74 11.65
C SER A 264 24.14 6.57 11.29
N ASP A 265 25.28 6.21 11.88
CA ASP A 265 26.59 6.74 11.50
C ASP A 265 27.24 5.93 10.35
N GLY A 266 26.48 4.98 9.80
CA GLY A 266 26.92 4.01 8.81
C GLY A 266 27.47 2.72 9.40
N PHE A 267 27.42 2.53 10.73
CA PHE A 267 27.83 1.29 11.39
C PHE A 267 26.97 0.98 12.63
N ASP A 268 26.85 1.93 13.54
CA ASP A 268 26.01 1.90 14.72
C ASP A 268 24.71 2.69 14.47
N THR A 269 23.63 2.32 15.15
CA THR A 269 22.34 3.03 15.06
C THR A 269 21.88 3.47 16.45
N ALA A 270 21.53 4.74 16.58
CA ALA A 270 20.87 5.32 17.75
C ALA A 270 19.38 5.47 17.49
N MET A 271 18.56 5.31 18.51
CA MET A 271 17.10 5.40 18.42
C MET A 271 16.61 6.44 19.43
N SER A 272 15.71 7.33 19.00
CA SER A 272 15.05 8.27 19.91
C SER A 272 14.06 7.55 20.82
N ARG A 273 13.69 8.19 21.92
CA ARG A 273 12.45 7.82 22.62
C ARG A 273 11.26 8.05 21.70
N PRO A 274 10.18 7.25 21.82
CA PRO A 274 8.92 7.52 21.12
C PRO A 274 8.36 8.89 21.51
N ILE A 275 7.94 9.66 20.52
CA ILE A 275 7.28 10.95 20.68
C ILE A 275 5.82 10.76 20.29
N ILE A 276 4.91 11.11 21.20
CA ILE A 276 3.48 10.97 20.93
C ILE A 276 2.98 12.18 20.15
N VAL A 277 2.36 11.91 19.01
CA VAL A 277 1.73 12.90 18.13
C VAL A 277 0.26 12.54 18.02
N THR A 278 -0.62 13.55 18.06
CA THR A 278 -2.06 13.35 17.83
C THR A 278 -2.37 13.77 16.41
N VAL A 279 -2.65 12.81 15.54
CA VAL A 279 -3.11 13.02 14.17
C VAL A 279 -4.58 13.42 14.21
N PRO A 280 -4.96 14.57 13.64
CA PRO A 280 -6.36 14.96 13.61
C PRO A 280 -7.14 13.94 12.80
N ARG A 281 -8.40 13.79 13.17
CA ARG A 281 -9.33 13.02 12.36
C ARG A 281 -9.69 13.81 11.10
N ARG A 282 -9.89 13.09 10.00
CA ARG A 282 -10.18 13.65 8.68
C ARG A 282 -11.56 13.20 8.24
N ALA A 283 -12.25 14.04 7.48
CA ALA A 283 -13.44 13.60 6.77
C ALA A 283 -13.06 12.52 5.74
N PRO A 284 -13.96 11.59 5.41
CA PRO A 284 -13.73 10.64 4.34
C PRO A 284 -13.55 11.36 3.00
N GLU A 285 -12.90 10.67 2.06
CA GLU A 285 -12.82 11.06 0.67
C GLU A 285 -13.76 10.18 -0.15
N ALA A 286 -14.62 10.79 -0.97
CA ALA A 286 -15.56 10.09 -1.84
C ALA A 286 -15.24 10.37 -3.32
N THR A 287 -15.33 9.34 -4.15
CA THR A 287 -15.14 9.45 -5.61
C THR A 287 -16.31 8.79 -6.34
N ILE A 288 -16.75 9.40 -7.44
CA ILE A 288 -17.75 8.82 -8.34
C ILE A 288 -17.01 8.06 -9.46
N LEU A 289 -17.22 6.75 -9.54
CA LEU A 289 -16.69 5.86 -10.56
C LEU A 289 -17.62 5.77 -11.78
N SER A 290 -18.92 5.92 -11.57
CA SER A 290 -19.95 6.02 -12.61
C SER A 290 -21.09 6.92 -12.15
N PRO A 291 -21.59 7.82 -13.00
CA PRO A 291 -21.09 8.14 -14.34
C PRO A 291 -19.73 8.85 -14.31
N ARG A 292 -19.00 8.79 -15.43
CA ARG A 292 -17.80 9.60 -15.60
C ARG A 292 -18.18 11.05 -15.93
N ASP A 293 -17.33 11.98 -15.56
CA ASP A 293 -17.50 13.38 -15.95
C ASP A 293 -17.51 13.50 -17.49
N GLY A 294 -18.50 14.21 -18.03
CA GLY A 294 -18.75 14.36 -19.46
C GLY A 294 -19.39 13.15 -20.15
N GLN A 295 -19.76 12.07 -19.44
CA GLN A 295 -20.37 10.90 -20.07
C GLN A 295 -21.74 11.21 -20.69
N THR A 296 -22.08 10.54 -21.79
CA THR A 296 -23.39 10.62 -22.43
C THR A 296 -24.21 9.36 -22.19
N PHE A 297 -25.49 9.52 -21.85
CA PHE A 297 -26.47 8.45 -21.70
C PHE A 297 -27.66 8.66 -22.64
N VAL A 298 -28.37 7.57 -22.95
CA VAL A 298 -29.68 7.65 -23.58
C VAL A 298 -30.71 7.96 -22.49
N SER A 299 -31.60 8.91 -22.75
CA SER A 299 -32.72 9.27 -21.88
C SER A 299 -33.53 8.04 -21.49
N ARG A 300 -33.87 7.91 -20.20
CA ARG A 300 -34.59 6.76 -19.60
C ARG A 300 -33.88 5.40 -19.68
N SER A 301 -32.63 5.35 -20.14
CA SER A 301 -31.84 4.12 -20.07
C SER A 301 -31.38 3.82 -18.62
N PRO A 302 -31.13 2.55 -18.26
CA PRO A 302 -30.55 2.23 -16.96
C PRO A 302 -29.18 2.89 -16.78
N MET A 303 -28.99 3.62 -15.69
CA MET A 303 -27.75 4.31 -15.32
C MET A 303 -27.28 3.84 -13.94
N ARG A 304 -26.07 3.27 -13.90
CA ARG A 304 -25.42 2.86 -12.64
C ARG A 304 -24.75 4.06 -11.97
N LEU A 305 -25.09 4.27 -10.71
CA LEU A 305 -24.43 5.17 -9.80
C LEU A 305 -23.45 4.35 -8.98
N TRP A 306 -22.15 4.58 -9.15
CA TRP A 306 -21.14 3.83 -8.44
C TRP A 306 -20.12 4.78 -7.85
N GLY A 307 -19.93 4.69 -6.54
CA GLY A 307 -19.01 5.48 -5.77
C GLY A 307 -18.06 4.62 -4.96
N MET A 308 -16.96 5.22 -4.54
CA MET A 308 -16.00 4.62 -3.61
C MET A 308 -15.65 5.63 -2.52
N LEU A 309 -15.43 5.11 -1.31
CA LEU A 309 -15.04 5.89 -0.14
C LEU A 309 -13.72 5.39 0.41
N THR A 310 -12.90 6.33 0.83
CA THR A 310 -11.70 6.07 1.62
C THR A 310 -11.81 6.88 2.91
N ASP A 311 -11.75 6.22 4.06
CA ASP A 311 -11.73 6.86 5.38
C ASP A 311 -10.50 6.36 6.17
N PRO A 312 -9.61 7.25 6.64
CA PRO A 312 -8.47 6.87 7.47
C PRO A 312 -8.84 6.51 8.92
N GLY A 313 -10.11 6.60 9.29
CA GLY A 313 -10.70 6.28 10.57
C GLY A 313 -11.69 5.11 10.47
N GLU A 314 -12.95 5.36 10.82
CA GLU A 314 -14.01 4.35 10.76
C GLU A 314 -14.82 4.58 9.48
N PRO A 315 -14.81 3.65 8.51
CA PRO A 315 -15.48 3.87 7.24
C PRO A 315 -16.99 4.05 7.47
N PRO A 316 -17.60 5.08 6.86
CA PRO A 316 -19.04 5.25 6.92
C PRO A 316 -19.74 4.03 6.30
N ARG A 317 -20.90 3.68 6.84
CA ARG A 317 -21.70 2.57 6.28
C ARG A 317 -22.26 2.99 4.92
N ASP A 318 -22.44 2.03 4.01
CA ASP A 318 -22.98 2.29 2.68
C ASP A 318 -24.31 3.06 2.73
N GLU A 319 -25.19 2.77 3.70
CA GLU A 319 -26.47 3.44 3.85
C GLU A 319 -26.36 4.92 4.27
N GLN A 320 -25.17 5.41 4.58
CA GLN A 320 -24.89 6.82 4.85
C GLN A 320 -24.57 7.61 3.57
N ALA A 321 -24.38 6.93 2.44
CA ALA A 321 -24.24 7.55 1.13
C ALA A 321 -25.60 7.95 0.53
N ARG A 322 -25.65 9.14 -0.05
CA ARG A 322 -26.82 9.72 -0.73
C ARG A 322 -26.42 10.26 -2.09
N TRP A 323 -27.19 9.90 -3.11
CA TRP A 323 -27.04 10.42 -4.47
C TRP A 323 -28.07 11.51 -4.75
N ARG A 324 -27.59 12.65 -5.23
CA ARG A 324 -28.42 13.77 -5.68
C ARG A 324 -28.25 14.04 -7.17
N LEU A 325 -29.34 13.97 -7.91
CA LEU A 325 -29.40 14.37 -9.31
C LEU A 325 -30.16 15.70 -9.40
N ASP A 326 -29.49 16.75 -9.88
CA ASP A 326 -30.05 18.10 -10.00
C ASP A 326 -30.81 18.54 -8.73
N ASP A 327 -30.13 18.41 -7.59
CA ASP A 327 -30.63 18.76 -6.25
C ASP A 327 -31.75 17.87 -5.69
N ARG A 328 -32.10 16.77 -6.37
CA ARG A 328 -33.08 15.79 -5.88
C ARG A 328 -32.41 14.50 -5.45
N ASP A 329 -32.79 13.98 -4.29
CA ASP A 329 -32.32 12.68 -3.81
C ASP A 329 -32.88 11.56 -4.71
N VAL A 330 -32.00 10.72 -5.28
CA VAL A 330 -32.36 9.67 -6.24
C VAL A 330 -31.97 8.26 -5.82
N ALA A 331 -30.98 8.11 -4.94
CA ALA A 331 -30.56 6.80 -4.43
C ALA A 331 -29.81 6.90 -3.10
N THR A 332 -29.67 5.74 -2.45
CA THR A 332 -28.87 5.51 -1.24
C THR A 332 -27.90 4.36 -1.48
N GLY A 333 -26.76 4.33 -0.78
CA GLY A 333 -25.73 3.30 -0.99
C GLY A 333 -24.62 3.77 -1.95
N LEU A 334 -23.51 3.03 -2.00
CA LEU A 334 -22.40 3.31 -2.92
C LEU A 334 -22.57 2.71 -4.31
N ASP A 335 -23.52 1.79 -4.46
CA ASP A 335 -23.87 1.17 -5.73
C ASP A 335 -25.40 1.16 -5.87
N ALA A 336 -25.90 1.80 -6.92
CA ALA A 336 -27.33 1.90 -7.19
C ALA A 336 -27.59 2.00 -8.69
N PHE A 337 -28.82 1.69 -9.10
CA PHE A 337 -29.29 1.90 -10.46
C PHE A 337 -30.48 2.85 -10.44
N ILE A 338 -30.46 3.83 -11.35
CA ILE A 338 -31.58 4.73 -11.61
C ILE A 338 -31.88 4.77 -13.11
N GLU A 339 -33.03 5.31 -13.48
CA GLU A 339 -33.27 5.70 -14.87
C GLU A 339 -32.51 6.99 -15.18
N ALA A 340 -31.82 7.03 -16.30
CA ALA A 340 -31.18 8.25 -16.79
C ALA A 340 -32.24 9.35 -16.98
N PRO A 341 -31.95 10.60 -16.58
CA PRO A 341 -32.90 11.69 -16.70
C PRO A 341 -33.29 11.97 -18.16
N LYS A 342 -34.30 12.83 -18.33
CA LYS A 342 -34.68 13.35 -19.67
C LYS A 342 -33.47 14.00 -20.35
N HIS A 343 -33.56 14.23 -21.65
CA HIS A 343 -32.47 14.88 -22.39
C HIS A 343 -32.04 16.20 -21.73
N GLY A 344 -30.75 16.45 -21.69
CA GLY A 344 -30.20 17.64 -21.04
C GLY A 344 -28.82 17.44 -20.43
N LYS A 345 -28.31 18.49 -19.79
CA LYS A 345 -27.11 18.44 -18.97
C LYS A 345 -27.53 18.29 -17.52
N HIS A 346 -26.89 17.37 -16.82
CA HIS A 346 -27.24 17.02 -15.46
C HIS A 346 -26.01 17.03 -14.56
N ARG A 347 -26.23 17.29 -13.27
CA ARG A 347 -25.20 17.20 -12.24
C ARG A 347 -25.59 16.14 -11.23
N LEU A 348 -24.73 15.14 -11.10
CA LEU A 348 -24.83 14.14 -10.04
C LEU A 348 -23.89 14.49 -8.91
N ARG A 349 -24.38 14.40 -7.67
CA ARG A 349 -23.62 14.56 -6.43
C ARG A 349 -23.71 13.31 -5.58
N LEU A 350 -22.58 12.89 -5.03
CA LEU A 350 -22.51 11.88 -3.98
C LEU A 350 -22.15 12.58 -2.68
N ILE A 351 -23.01 12.43 -1.67
CA ILE A 351 -22.85 13.01 -0.34
C ILE A 351 -22.80 11.87 0.66
N VAL A 352 -21.75 11.82 1.46
CA VAL A 352 -21.54 10.77 2.46
C VAL A 352 -21.31 11.44 3.81
N LYS A 353 -22.21 11.17 4.76
CA LYS A 353 -22.09 11.69 6.13
C LYS A 353 -21.34 10.69 6.98
N ALA A 354 -20.19 11.11 7.50
CA ALA A 354 -19.42 10.36 8.47
C ALA A 354 -19.35 11.09 9.82
N HIS A 355 -18.81 10.42 10.83
CA HIS A 355 -18.65 11.00 12.17
C HIS A 355 -17.78 12.26 12.17
N GLU A 356 -16.74 12.30 11.33
CA GLU A 356 -15.71 13.35 11.29
C GLU A 356 -15.96 14.42 10.21
N GLY A 357 -17.11 14.38 9.54
CA GLY A 357 -17.46 15.34 8.50
C GLY A 357 -18.32 14.75 7.40
N THR A 358 -18.51 15.52 6.33
CA THR A 358 -19.26 15.09 5.15
C THR A 358 -18.31 15.11 3.95
N ALA A 359 -18.24 13.99 3.23
CA ALA A 359 -17.62 13.94 1.91
C ALA A 359 -18.66 14.33 0.86
N GLU A 360 -18.29 15.24 -0.05
CA GLU A 360 -19.12 15.62 -1.19
C GLU A 360 -18.28 15.61 -2.46
N THR A 361 -18.79 14.97 -3.51
CA THR A 361 -18.17 14.96 -4.84
C THR A 361 -19.25 15.05 -5.90
N SER A 362 -18.91 15.59 -7.08
CA SER A 362 -19.87 15.80 -8.16
C SER A 362 -19.28 15.54 -9.54
N VAL A 363 -20.11 15.06 -10.45
CA VAL A 363 -19.79 14.90 -11.88
C VAL A 363 -20.91 15.50 -12.72
N ALA A 364 -20.56 16.02 -13.90
CA ALA A 364 -21.52 16.45 -14.91
C ALA A 364 -21.64 15.39 -16.00
N PHE A 365 -22.84 15.17 -16.52
CA PHE A 365 -23.08 14.25 -17.63
C PHE A 365 -24.21 14.76 -18.52
N THR A 366 -24.36 14.19 -19.70
CA THR A 366 -25.39 14.57 -20.68
C THR A 366 -26.30 13.39 -21.00
N THR A 367 -27.59 13.65 -21.17
CA THR A 367 -28.57 12.69 -21.69
C THR A 367 -29.10 13.16 -23.03
N VAL A 368 -29.24 12.22 -23.96
CA VAL A 368 -29.78 12.46 -25.31
C VAL A 368 -30.99 11.58 -25.57
N GLU A 369 -31.91 12.03 -26.41
CA GLU A 369 -32.96 11.16 -26.94
C GLU A 369 -32.40 10.31 -28.08
N VAL A 370 -32.92 9.09 -28.22
CA VAL A 370 -32.69 8.32 -29.44
C VAL A 370 -33.54 8.98 -30.53
N PRO A 371 -32.97 9.39 -31.68
CA PRO A 371 -33.78 9.78 -32.81
C PRO A 371 -34.70 8.62 -33.19
N GLU A 372 -36.00 8.86 -33.33
CA GLU A 372 -36.87 7.87 -33.96
C GLU A 372 -36.29 7.58 -35.35
N GLU A 373 -36.01 6.31 -35.66
CA GLU A 373 -35.67 5.90 -37.03
C GLU A 373 -36.81 6.37 -37.94
N ARG A 374 -36.50 7.30 -38.85
CA ARG A 374 -37.39 7.55 -39.99
C ARG A 374 -37.35 6.30 -40.86
N ASP A 375 -38.45 5.56 -40.88
CA ASP A 375 -38.76 4.62 -41.96
C ASP A 375 -38.88 5.41 -43.28
N ASP A 376 -37.75 5.68 -43.93
CA ASP A 376 -37.68 6.30 -45.27
C ASP A 376 -37.84 5.24 -46.40
N ASP A 377 -38.26 4.01 -46.10
CA ASP A 377 -38.49 2.92 -47.08
C ASP A 377 -39.91 2.92 -47.71
N ALA A 378 -40.63 4.05 -47.69
CA ALA A 378 -41.95 4.18 -48.32
C ALA A 378 -42.00 5.16 -49.50
N ARG A 379 -40.94 5.27 -50.31
CA ARG A 379 -40.99 5.96 -51.61
C ARG A 379 -40.13 5.32 -52.71
N GLU A 380 -40.46 4.09 -53.08
CA GLU A 380 -40.29 3.63 -54.47
C GLU A 380 -41.55 2.87 -54.90
N THR A 381 -42.55 3.61 -55.40
CA THR A 381 -43.53 3.12 -56.38
C THR A 381 -44.32 4.30 -56.92
N ARG A 382 -43.84 4.87 -58.02
CA ARG A 382 -44.72 5.34 -59.09
C ARG A 382 -44.02 5.42 -60.43
#